data_AF-A0A955DX27-F1
#
_entry.id   AF-A0A955DX27-F1
#
_cell.length_a   1.000
_cell.length_b   1.000
_cell.length_c   1.000
_cell.angle_alpha   90.00
_cell.angle_beta   90.00
_cell.angle_gamma   90.00
#
_symmetry.space_group_name_H-M   'P 1'
#
loop_
_entity.id
_entity.type
_entity.pdbx_description
1 polymer ?
#
loop_
_entity_poly.entity_id
_entity_poly.type
_entity_poly.pdbx_seq_one_letter_code
_entity_poly.pdbx_strand_id
1 'polypeptide(L)'
;MAMGGTRVLVGTRKGAFILTSDEKRKNWDVSGPHFAGWEIYHMKGSPVNPDRIYAAQCSGWFGQMMQRSDDGGKTWEPVGNEFAYDGPTGTHQWYDGTQHPWEFKRVWHL
;
A
#
# COMPACT_ATOMS: atom_id res chain seq x y z
N MET A 1 14.74 -16.90 20.47
CA MET A 1 15.45 -17.30 19.24
C MET A 1 14.45 -17.20 18.11
N ALA A 2 14.50 -16.14 17.30
CA ALA A 2 13.65 -16.09 16.10
C ALA A 2 14.14 -17.21 15.18
N MET A 3 13.33 -18.25 14.97
CA MET A 3 13.66 -19.28 13.99
C MET A 3 13.69 -18.60 12.62
N GLY A 4 14.80 -18.74 11.89
CA GLY A 4 14.91 -18.29 10.51
C GLY A 4 13.77 -18.88 9.69
N GLY A 5 13.13 -18.05 8.86
CA GLY A 5 12.00 -18.44 8.04
C GLY A 5 12.14 -17.88 6.64
N THR A 6 11.58 -18.58 5.66
CA THR A 6 11.48 -18.10 4.28
C THR A 6 10.07 -17.58 4.04
N ARG A 7 9.97 -16.37 3.48
CA ARG A 7 8.70 -15.78 3.02
C ARG A 7 8.77 -15.57 1.51
N VAL A 8 7.75 -16.01 0.79
CA VAL A 8 7.57 -15.74 -0.64
C VAL A 8 6.35 -14.83 -0.80
N LEU A 9 6.56 -13.71 -1.50
CA LEU A 9 5.52 -12.73 -1.77
C LEU A 9 5.01 -12.93 -3.19
N VAL A 10 3.71 -13.14 -3.34
CA VAL A 10 3.11 -13.52 -4.62
C VAL A 10 2.05 -12.49 -5.00
N GLY A 11 2.33 -11.72 -6.06
CA GLY A 11 1.35 -10.88 -6.73
C GLY A 11 0.67 -11.64 -7.87
N THR A 12 -0.66 -11.55 -7.95
CA THR A 12 -1.45 -12.18 -9.03
C THR A 12 -2.47 -11.19 -9.57
N ARG A 13 -3.13 -11.55 -10.68
CA ARG A 13 -4.31 -10.82 -11.19
C ARG A 13 -5.54 -10.91 -10.27
N LYS A 14 -5.51 -11.75 -9.24
CA LYS A 14 -6.65 -12.04 -8.36
C LYS A 14 -6.41 -11.66 -6.90
N GLY A 15 -5.27 -11.06 -6.59
CA GLY A 15 -4.89 -10.64 -5.24
C GLY A 15 -3.44 -10.99 -4.92
N ALA A 16 -3.06 -10.70 -3.68
CA ALA A 16 -1.76 -11.02 -3.11
C ALA A 16 -1.85 -12.24 -2.21
N PHE A 17 -0.77 -13.03 -2.18
CA PHE A 17 -0.60 -14.13 -1.25
C PHE A 17 0.78 -14.07 -0.61
N ILE A 18 0.87 -14.49 0.65
CA ILE A 18 2.13 -14.61 1.38
C ILE A 18 2.29 -16.06 1.81
N LEU A 19 3.35 -16.69 1.31
CA LEU A 19 3.70 -18.06 1.64
C LEU A 19 4.84 -18.04 2.64
N THR A 20 4.68 -18.71 3.78
CA THR A 20 5.72 -18.80 4.80
C THR A 20 6.11 -20.24 5.08
N SER A 21 7.40 -20.47 5.30
CA SER A 21 7.94 -21.77 5.66
C SER A 21 9.16 -21.61 6.55
N ASP A 22 9.51 -22.67 7.26
CA ASP A 22 10.78 -22.78 7.97
C ASP A 22 11.96 -22.92 6.98
N GLU A 23 13.18 -23.04 7.51
CA GLU A 23 14.39 -23.21 6.69
C GLU A 23 14.37 -24.50 5.85
N LYS A 24 13.58 -25.50 6.23
CA LYS A 24 13.47 -26.77 5.49
C LYS A 24 12.62 -26.61 4.24
N ARG A 25 11.75 -25.59 4.16
CA ARG A 25 10.93 -25.25 2.98
C ARG A 25 10.02 -26.39 2.49
N LYS A 26 9.62 -27.29 3.40
CA LYS A 26 8.82 -28.48 3.06
C LYS A 26 7.32 -28.26 3.21
N ASN A 27 6.92 -27.58 4.28
CA ASN A 27 5.52 -27.25 4.57
C ASN A 27 5.34 -25.74 4.49
N TRP A 28 4.28 -25.29 3.82
CA TRP A 28 4.03 -23.88 3.58
C TRP A 28 2.67 -23.50 4.13
N ASP A 29 2.65 -22.43 4.93
CA ASP A 29 1.42 -21.74 5.30
C ASP A 29 1.12 -20.64 4.27
N VAL A 30 -0.13 -20.55 3.85
CA VAL A 30 -0.58 -19.62 2.79
C VAL A 30 -1.54 -18.61 3.40
N SER A 31 -1.12 -17.34 3.40
CA SER A 31 -1.98 -16.22 3.77
C SER A 31 -2.51 -15.51 2.51
N GLY A 32 -3.82 -15.22 2.51
CA GLY A 32 -4.51 -14.53 1.41
C GLY A 32 -5.84 -15.21 1.00
N PRO A 33 -6.47 -14.74 -0.09
CA PRO A 33 -6.06 -13.60 -0.90
C PRO A 33 -6.21 -12.28 -0.14
N HIS A 34 -5.12 -11.51 -0.06
CA HIS A 34 -5.21 -10.09 0.26
C HIS A 34 -5.62 -9.33 -1.00
N PHE A 35 -6.37 -8.24 -0.87
CA PHE A 35 -6.85 -7.46 -2.01
C PHE A 35 -7.61 -8.33 -3.04
N ALA A 36 -8.52 -9.18 -2.56
CA ALA A 36 -9.20 -10.18 -3.38
C ALA A 36 -9.88 -9.52 -4.61
N GLY A 37 -9.53 -10.03 -5.80
CA GLY A 37 -10.06 -9.52 -7.07
C GLY A 37 -9.34 -8.29 -7.65
N TRP A 38 -8.36 -7.74 -6.93
CA TRP A 38 -7.49 -6.67 -7.44
C TRP A 38 -6.17 -7.23 -7.97
N GLU A 39 -5.61 -6.56 -8.96
CA GLU A 39 -4.36 -7.00 -9.58
C GLU A 39 -3.18 -6.52 -8.73
N ILE A 40 -2.24 -7.41 -8.46
CA ILE A 40 -1.01 -7.10 -7.73
C ILE A 40 0.16 -7.32 -8.68
N TYR A 41 0.76 -6.23 -9.16
CA TYR A 41 1.83 -6.29 -10.16
C TYR A 41 3.18 -6.63 -9.54
N HIS A 42 3.41 -6.24 -8.29
CA HIS A 42 4.65 -6.54 -7.58
C HIS A 42 4.46 -6.47 -6.07
N MET A 43 5.23 -7.27 -5.34
CA MET A 43 5.34 -7.19 -3.88
C MET A 43 6.81 -7.23 -3.47
N LYS A 44 7.16 -6.48 -2.43
CA LYS A 44 8.55 -6.43 -1.95
C LYS A 44 8.63 -6.21 -0.44
N GLY A 45 9.44 -7.03 0.24
CA GLY A 45 9.78 -6.84 1.65
C GLY A 45 10.83 -5.74 1.83
N SER A 46 10.82 -5.07 2.98
CA SER A 46 11.84 -4.10 3.34
C SER A 46 13.14 -4.80 3.79
N PRO A 47 14.32 -4.34 3.33
CA PRO A 47 15.60 -4.91 3.79
C PRO A 47 15.96 -4.52 5.23
N VAL A 48 15.33 -3.49 5.79
CA VAL A 48 15.63 -2.95 7.14
C VAL A 48 14.54 -3.26 8.17
N ASN A 49 13.36 -3.72 7.73
CA ASN A 49 12.28 -4.14 8.61
C ASN A 49 11.63 -5.42 8.01
N PRO A 50 11.90 -6.61 8.58
CA PRO A 50 11.37 -7.88 8.06
C PRO A 50 9.84 -8.00 8.02
N ASP A 51 9.12 -7.24 8.85
CA ASP A 51 7.66 -7.24 8.87
C ASP A 51 7.05 -6.24 7.88
N ARG A 52 7.85 -5.31 7.37
CA ARG A 52 7.38 -4.32 6.40
C ARG A 52 7.34 -4.90 4.99
N ILE A 53 6.17 -4.86 4.37
CA ILE A 53 5.92 -5.32 3.00
C ILE A 53 5.22 -4.22 2.21
N TYR A 54 5.60 -4.06 0.95
CA TYR A 54 4.92 -3.19 -0.01
C TYR A 54 4.26 -4.02 -1.10
N ALA A 55 3.08 -3.59 -1.55
CA ALA A 55 2.37 -4.18 -2.68
C ALA A 55 1.93 -3.09 -3.66
N ALA A 56 2.28 -3.27 -4.94
CA ALA A 56 1.82 -2.45 -6.05
C ALA A 56 0.46 -2.99 -6.53
N GLN A 57 -0.61 -2.49 -5.93
CA GLN A 57 -1.98 -2.83 -6.27
C GLN A 57 -2.45 -1.99 -7.45
N CYS A 58 -3.13 -2.59 -8.41
CA CYS A 58 -3.77 -1.90 -9.53
C CYS A 58 -5.26 -2.25 -9.58
N SER A 59 -6.09 -1.25 -9.84
CA SER A 59 -7.52 -1.42 -10.08
C SER A 59 -7.97 -0.58 -11.28
N GLY A 60 -9.04 -1.00 -11.94
CA GLY A 60 -9.60 -0.24 -13.06
C GLY A 60 -10.19 1.12 -12.67
N TRP A 61 -10.43 1.37 -11.38
CA TRP A 61 -11.04 2.61 -10.89
C TRP A 61 -10.02 3.61 -10.36
N PHE A 62 -9.08 3.15 -9.54
CA PHE A 62 -8.10 4.02 -8.86
C PHE A 62 -6.71 3.97 -9.51
N GLY A 63 -6.53 3.20 -10.58
CA GLY A 63 -5.22 2.95 -11.16
C GLY A 63 -4.31 2.23 -10.17
N GLN A 64 -3.02 2.55 -10.23
CA GLN A 64 -2.00 1.98 -9.37
C GLN A 64 -1.94 2.70 -8.02
N MET A 65 -2.07 1.94 -6.93
CA MET A 65 -1.89 2.39 -5.56
C MET A 65 -0.80 1.57 -4.86
N MET A 66 0.02 2.24 -4.06
CA MET A 66 1.00 1.57 -3.20
C MET A 66 0.37 1.26 -1.86
N GLN A 67 0.41 -0.01 -1.49
CA GLN A 67 -0.03 -0.51 -0.18
C GLN A 67 1.19 -0.88 0.65
N ARG A 68 1.13 -0.66 1.96
CA ARG A 68 2.15 -1.06 2.93
C ARG A 68 1.51 -1.87 4.04
N SER A 69 2.19 -2.91 4.46
CA SER A 69 1.95 -3.59 5.72
C SER A 69 3.19 -3.41 6.60
N ASP A 70 2.99 -3.21 7.90
CA ASP A 70 4.05 -3.14 8.91
C ASP A 70 4.02 -4.35 9.88
N ASP A 71 3.14 -5.34 9.64
CA ASP A 71 2.89 -6.47 10.53
C ASP A 71 2.98 -7.85 9.84
N GLY A 72 3.79 -7.93 8.78
CA GLY A 72 4.04 -9.15 8.03
C GLY A 72 2.94 -9.51 7.03
N GLY A 73 2.07 -8.56 6.68
CA GLY A 73 1.00 -8.70 5.69
C GLY A 73 -0.37 -8.99 6.27
N LYS A 74 -0.56 -8.85 7.59
CA LYS A 74 -1.86 -9.09 8.24
C LYS A 74 -2.81 -7.91 8.02
N THR A 75 -2.29 -6.69 8.16
CA THR A 75 -3.00 -5.44 7.86
C THR A 75 -2.26 -4.64 6.79
N TRP A 76 -3.02 -3.83 6.05
CA TRP A 76 -2.52 -3.05 4.93
C TRP A 76 -3.12 -1.65 4.93
N GLU A 77 -2.30 -0.67 4.58
CA GLU A 77 -2.70 0.72 4.40
C GLU A 77 -2.10 1.32 3.12
N PRO A 78 -2.81 2.22 2.43
CA PRO A 78 -2.24 2.94 1.30
C PRO A 78 -1.14 3.89 1.78
N VAL A 79 -0.06 4.01 1.00
CA VAL A 79 1.06 4.91 1.30
C VAL A 79 1.36 5.82 0.13
N GLY A 80 1.74 7.06 0.43
CA GLY A 80 2.04 8.06 -0.59
C GLY A 80 0.82 8.51 -1.40
N ASN A 81 -0.38 8.34 -0.85
CA ASN A 81 -1.64 8.78 -1.47
C ASN A 81 -2.14 10.11 -0.88
N GLU A 82 -1.23 10.90 -0.33
CA GLU A 82 -1.50 12.22 0.24
C GLU A 82 -1.26 13.29 -0.83
N PHE A 83 -2.24 14.17 -1.02
CA PHE A 83 -2.12 15.34 -1.89
C PHE A 83 -1.83 16.57 -1.02
N ALA A 84 -0.70 16.55 -0.33
CA ALA A 84 -0.27 17.66 0.52
C ALA A 84 0.45 18.74 -0.31
N TYR A 85 0.28 19.99 0.08
CA TYR A 85 1.11 21.08 -0.43
C TYR A 85 2.48 21.03 0.25
N ASP A 86 3.53 21.30 -0.51
CA ASP A 86 4.85 21.59 0.05
C ASP A 86 4.93 23.08 0.40
N GLY A 87 4.98 23.39 1.71
CA GLY A 87 5.00 24.75 2.22
C GLY A 87 3.62 25.42 2.42
N PRO A 88 3.59 26.69 2.87
CA PRO A 88 2.36 27.41 3.15
C PRO A 88 1.58 27.73 1.86
N THR A 89 0.28 27.50 1.87
CA THR A 89 -0.59 27.88 0.75
C THR A 89 -0.91 29.38 0.79
N GLY A 90 -0.98 30.00 -0.39
CA GLY A 90 -1.52 31.36 -0.52
C GLY A 90 -3.01 31.41 -0.19
N THR A 91 -3.59 32.61 -0.16
CA THR A 91 -5.03 32.81 0.10
C THR A 91 -5.81 33.23 -1.14
N HIS A 92 -7.12 33.05 -1.09
CA HIS A 92 -8.10 33.59 -2.02
C HIS A 92 -9.24 34.26 -1.25
N GLN A 93 -9.91 35.22 -1.88
CA GLN A 93 -11.06 35.90 -1.28
C GLN A 93 -12.32 35.04 -1.44
N TRP A 94 -13.03 34.82 -0.34
CA TRP A 94 -14.31 34.11 -0.30
C TRP A 94 -15.48 35.06 -0.63
N TYR A 95 -16.69 34.51 -0.82
CA TYR A 95 -17.84 35.30 -1.25
C TYR A 95 -18.29 36.36 -0.23
N ASP A 96 -17.92 36.19 1.03
CA ASP A 96 -18.17 37.14 2.13
C ASP A 96 -17.03 38.17 2.30
N GLY A 97 -16.02 38.14 1.45
CA GLY A 97 -14.88 39.05 1.44
C GLY A 97 -13.70 38.62 2.32
N THR A 98 -13.80 37.52 3.07
CA THR A 98 -12.73 37.01 3.93
C THR A 98 -11.63 36.29 3.13
N GLN A 99 -10.40 36.21 3.65
CA GLN A 99 -9.29 35.49 3.01
C GLN A 99 -9.21 34.06 3.53
N HIS A 100 -9.25 33.08 2.63
CA HIS A 100 -9.14 31.66 2.93
C HIS A 100 -7.93 31.05 2.23
N PRO A 101 -7.18 30.14 2.89
CA PRO A 101 -6.08 29.43 2.24
C PRO A 101 -6.58 28.62 1.05
N TRP A 102 -5.73 28.39 0.05
CA TRP A 102 -5.99 27.38 -0.97
C TRP A 102 -5.99 26.00 -0.33
N GLU A 103 -7.05 25.23 -0.59
CA GLU A 103 -7.22 23.87 -0.08
C GLU A 103 -7.49 22.91 -1.23
N PHE A 104 -6.83 21.75 -1.19
CA PHE A 104 -7.04 20.69 -2.14
C PHE A 104 -8.37 19.98 -1.83
N LYS A 105 -9.38 20.14 -2.68
CA LYS A 105 -10.72 19.56 -2.42
C LYS A 105 -10.96 18.20 -3.06
N ARG A 106 -10.49 17.98 -4.30
CA ARG A 106 -10.60 16.70 -5.03
C ARG A 106 -9.76 16.67 -6.31
N VAL A 107 -9.20 15.51 -6.64
CA VAL A 107 -8.73 15.17 -7.99
C VAL A 107 -9.89 14.46 -8.71
N TRP A 108 -10.17 14.84 -9.97
CA TRP A 108 -10.92 13.99 -10.89
C TRP A 108 -9.96 13.49 -11.96
N HIS A 109 -10.02 12.19 -12.25
CA HIS A 109 -9.41 11.62 -13.44
C HIS A 109 -10.53 11.28 -14.42
N LEU A 110 -10.37 11.70 -15.69
CA LEU A 110 -11.33 11.40 -16.76
C LEU A 110 -11.21 9.94 -17.20
#